data_AF-G1QG11-F1
#
_entry.id   AF-G1QG11-F1
#
_cell.length_a   1.000
_cell.length_b   1.000
_cell.length_c   1.000
_cell.angle_alpha   90.00
_cell.angle_beta   90.00
_cell.angle_gamma   90.00
#
_symmetry.space_group_name_H-M   'P 1'
#
loop_
_entity.id
_entity.type
_entity.pdbx_description
1 polymer ?
#
loop_
_entity_poly.entity_id
_entity_poly.type
_entity_poly.pdbx_seq_one_letter_code
_entity_poly.pdbx_strand_id
1 'polypeptide(L)'
;MPVNSTTLTWASIFYIIMEIVIGLCAILGNVLVIWVVKLNRSLHTTTFYFIVSLALADIAVGVLVMPLAVVVSLGLTVHFYSCLLMTCLLLVFTHASIMFLLAIAVDRYLRVKLTVRYRSVTTQRRIWCALGLCWLLSILVGLTPMFGWNMKLSPGPPRNVTFFPCKFRSVMRMDYMVYFSFFTWIFIPLVAMCAIYMDIFCIIRNKLSLNFSSSRETGSFYGREFKTAKSLFLVLFLFALSWLPLSIINCIIYFNGEVPQVVLNLGILLSHANSMMNPIVYAFKIKKFKETYFFIFKTCMNCQPSDSLDPHIEQIS
;
A
#
# COMPACT_ATOMS: atom_id res chain seq x y z
N MET A 1 -39.01 8.76 22.86
CA MET A 1 -38.67 9.78 21.84
C MET A 1 -37.75 9.09 20.82
N PRO A 2 -38.09 9.05 19.53
CA PRO A 2 -37.23 8.40 18.55
C PRO A 2 -35.97 9.23 18.40
N VAL A 3 -34.82 8.62 18.69
CA VAL A 3 -33.52 9.21 18.43
C VAL A 3 -33.39 9.34 16.91
N ASN A 4 -33.38 10.58 16.40
CA ASN A 4 -33.11 10.88 14.99
C ASN A 4 -31.81 10.19 14.56
N SER A 5 -31.94 9.09 13.83
CA SER A 5 -30.86 8.18 13.46
C SER A 5 -30.10 8.59 12.19
N THR A 6 -29.94 9.89 11.94
CA THR A 6 -29.27 10.40 10.72
C THR A 6 -28.46 11.69 10.88
N THR A 7 -28.20 12.19 12.10
CA THR A 7 -27.23 13.30 12.27
C THR A 7 -25.80 12.74 12.21
N LEU A 8 -25.20 12.84 11.02
CA LEU A 8 -23.79 12.51 10.80
C LEU A 8 -22.94 13.39 11.72
N THR A 9 -22.19 12.78 12.64
CA THR A 9 -21.35 13.54 13.58
C THR A 9 -20.24 14.28 12.82
N TRP A 10 -19.77 15.41 13.34
CA TRP A 10 -18.62 16.14 12.77
C TRP A 10 -17.39 15.25 12.58
N ALA A 11 -17.16 14.30 13.49
CA ALA A 11 -16.09 13.32 13.39
C ALA A 11 -16.28 12.35 12.20
N SER A 12 -17.52 11.94 11.93
CA SER A 12 -17.85 11.09 10.77
C SER A 12 -17.70 11.85 9.45
N ILE A 13 -18.15 13.11 9.39
CA ILE A 13 -17.95 13.98 8.22
C ILE A 13 -16.45 14.14 7.93
N PHE A 14 -15.68 14.48 8.95
CA PHE A 14 -14.23 14.62 8.83
C PHE A 14 -13.56 13.32 8.34
N TYR A 15 -13.93 12.18 8.91
CA TYR A 15 -13.44 10.87 8.48
C TYR A 15 -13.70 10.62 6.99
N ILE A 16 -14.93 10.84 6.51
CA ILE A 16 -15.31 10.62 5.12
C ILE A 16 -14.52 11.56 4.18
N ILE A 17 -14.41 12.85 4.52
CA ILE A 17 -13.64 13.81 3.73
C ILE A 17 -12.18 13.36 3.62
N MET A 18 -11.58 12.95 4.73
CA MET A 18 -10.19 12.48 4.75
C MET A 18 -10.00 11.19 3.94
N GLU A 19 -10.91 10.21 4.04
CA GLU A 19 -10.87 9.00 3.20
C GLU A 19 -10.91 9.36 1.70
N ILE A 20 -11.80 10.29 1.30
CA ILE A 20 -11.91 10.72 -0.10
C ILE A 20 -10.61 11.40 -0.56
N VAL A 21 -10.07 12.32 0.23
CA VAL A 21 -8.82 13.03 -0.10
C VAL A 21 -7.65 12.06 -0.22
N ILE A 22 -7.47 11.18 0.76
CA ILE A 22 -6.40 10.17 0.75
C ILE A 22 -6.57 9.25 -0.46
N GLY A 23 -7.80 8.83 -0.78
CA GLY A 23 -8.11 7.97 -1.91
C GLY A 23 -7.75 8.60 -3.25
N LEU A 24 -8.14 9.85 -3.46
CA LEU A 24 -7.77 10.61 -4.66
C LEU A 24 -6.25 10.77 -4.78
N CYS A 25 -5.57 11.11 -3.68
CA CYS A 25 -4.11 11.22 -3.66
C CYS A 25 -3.44 9.86 -3.97
N ALA A 26 -3.95 8.76 -3.43
CA ALA A 26 -3.43 7.41 -3.67
C ALA A 26 -3.60 7.01 -5.15
N ILE A 27 -4.77 7.26 -5.74
CA ILE A 27 -5.04 6.96 -7.15
C ILE A 27 -4.11 7.77 -8.06
N LEU A 28 -4.12 9.10 -7.91
CA LEU A 28 -3.35 10.00 -8.76
C LEU A 28 -1.85 9.72 -8.66
N GLY A 29 -1.34 9.58 -7.43
CA GLY A 29 0.07 9.32 -7.18
C GLY A 29 0.54 8.01 -7.80
N ASN A 30 -0.22 6.92 -7.63
CA ASN A 30 0.17 5.61 -8.12
C ASN A 30 -0.04 5.44 -9.64
N VAL A 31 -1.04 6.10 -10.23
CA VAL A 31 -1.16 6.21 -11.69
C VAL A 31 0.07 6.91 -12.28
N LEU A 32 0.53 8.00 -11.66
CA LEU A 32 1.72 8.72 -12.08
C LEU A 32 2.99 7.85 -11.93
N VAL A 33 3.10 7.02 -10.89
CA VAL A 33 4.18 6.04 -10.75
C VAL A 33 4.23 5.09 -11.95
N ILE A 34 3.08 4.51 -12.32
CA ILE A 34 3.00 3.59 -13.47
C ILE A 34 3.36 4.32 -14.77
N TRP A 35 2.89 5.56 -14.95
CA TRP A 35 3.21 6.38 -16.12
C TRP A 35 4.71 6.64 -16.24
N VAL A 36 5.38 7.07 -15.16
CA VAL A 36 6.82 7.31 -15.15
C VAL A 36 7.61 6.06 -15.53
N VAL A 37 7.22 4.89 -15.02
CA VAL A 37 7.86 3.62 -15.35
C VAL A 37 7.72 3.31 -16.83
N LYS A 38 6.51 3.47 -17.40
CA LYS A 38 6.26 3.24 -18.83
C LYS A 38 7.03 4.19 -19.74
N LEU A 39 7.16 5.45 -19.34
CA LEU A 39 7.82 6.49 -20.14
C LEU A 39 9.35 6.29 -20.16
N ASN A 40 9.93 5.91 -19.03
CA ASN A 40 11.38 5.86 -18.87
C ASN A 40 11.92 4.42 -18.93
N ARG A 41 12.38 4.00 -20.12
CA ARG A 41 12.98 2.66 -20.35
C ARG A 41 14.13 2.32 -19.38
N SER A 42 14.82 3.31 -18.83
CA SER A 42 15.89 3.09 -17.85
C SER A 42 15.39 2.60 -16.47
N LEU A 43 14.07 2.60 -16.27
CA LEU A 43 13.38 2.06 -15.10
C LEU A 43 12.85 0.64 -15.33
N HIS A 44 12.96 0.07 -16.53
CA HIS A 44 12.52 -1.29 -16.82
C HIS A 44 13.48 -2.34 -16.25
N THR A 45 13.57 -2.37 -14.92
CA THR A 45 14.32 -3.36 -14.17
C THR A 45 13.37 -4.19 -13.31
N THR A 46 13.82 -5.37 -12.91
CA THR A 46 13.15 -6.33 -12.02
C THR A 46 12.40 -5.70 -10.85
N THR A 47 13.04 -4.77 -10.11
CA THR A 47 12.44 -4.04 -8.98
C THR A 47 11.16 -3.30 -9.36
N PHE A 48 11.09 -2.75 -10.57
CA PHE A 48 9.96 -1.92 -10.99
C PHE A 48 8.73 -2.74 -11.36
N TYR A 49 8.85 -4.03 -11.67
CA TYR A 49 7.68 -4.91 -11.78
C TYR A 49 6.95 -5.05 -10.44
N PHE A 50 7.70 -5.14 -9.33
CA PHE A 50 7.13 -5.13 -7.98
C PHE A 50 6.55 -3.75 -7.63
N ILE A 51 7.23 -2.64 -7.98
CA ILE A 51 6.71 -1.29 -7.76
C ILE A 51 5.41 -1.04 -8.55
N VAL A 52 5.32 -1.49 -9.80
CA VAL A 52 4.09 -1.38 -10.59
C VAL A 52 2.97 -2.21 -9.99
N SER A 53 3.26 -3.43 -9.51
CA SER A 53 2.24 -4.27 -8.86
C SER A 53 1.77 -3.68 -7.52
N LEU A 54 2.69 -3.08 -6.74
CA LEU A 54 2.35 -2.30 -5.54
C LEU A 54 1.45 -1.11 -5.90
N ALA A 55 1.80 -0.36 -6.96
CA ALA A 55 0.99 0.77 -7.42
C ALA A 55 -0.43 0.33 -7.85
N LEU A 56 -0.57 -0.83 -8.49
CA LEU A 56 -1.88 -1.40 -8.82
C LEU A 56 -2.69 -1.76 -7.58
N ALA A 57 -2.05 -2.35 -6.55
CA ALA A 57 -2.69 -2.63 -5.27
C ALA A 57 -3.14 -1.33 -4.57
N ASP A 58 -2.27 -0.32 -4.50
CA ASP A 58 -2.57 0.97 -3.87
C ASP A 58 -3.65 1.77 -4.64
N ILE A 59 -3.74 1.65 -5.97
CA ILE A 59 -4.87 2.18 -6.76
C ILE A 59 -6.17 1.46 -6.38
N ALA A 60 -6.14 0.13 -6.26
CA ALA A 60 -7.32 -0.62 -5.83
C ALA A 60 -7.73 -0.25 -4.39
N VAL A 61 -6.77 0.10 -3.52
CA VAL A 61 -7.08 0.65 -2.20
C VAL A 61 -7.85 1.97 -2.33
N GLY A 62 -7.41 2.90 -3.17
CA GLY A 62 -8.13 4.17 -3.37
C GLY A 62 -9.50 4.01 -4.06
N VAL A 63 -9.62 3.15 -5.08
CA VAL A 63 -10.85 2.99 -5.89
C VAL A 63 -11.90 2.10 -5.20
N LEU A 64 -11.47 1.06 -4.50
CA LEU A 64 -12.36 0.05 -3.92
C LEU A 64 -12.37 0.10 -2.39
N VAL A 65 -11.19 0.04 -1.75
CA VAL A 65 -11.10 -0.14 -0.29
C VAL A 65 -11.63 1.08 0.45
N MET A 66 -11.21 2.30 0.10
CA MET A 66 -11.64 3.49 0.83
C MET A 66 -13.15 3.77 0.70
N PRO A 67 -13.78 3.67 -0.50
CA PRO A 67 -15.24 3.74 -0.61
C PRO A 67 -15.97 2.65 0.17
N LEU A 68 -15.47 1.41 0.14
CA LEU A 68 -16.05 0.32 0.94
C LEU A 68 -15.89 0.56 2.44
N ALA A 69 -14.77 1.11 2.89
CA ALA A 69 -14.56 1.48 4.29
C ALA A 69 -15.55 2.54 4.76
N VAL A 70 -15.84 3.54 3.92
CA VAL A 70 -16.90 4.53 4.17
C VAL A 70 -18.26 3.85 4.29
N VAL A 71 -18.63 2.97 3.36
CA VAL A 71 -19.89 2.20 3.41
C VAL A 71 -20.01 1.39 4.71
N VAL A 72 -18.93 0.70 5.12
CA VAL A 72 -18.90 -0.09 6.36
C VAL A 72 -18.95 0.82 7.60
N SER A 73 -18.36 2.03 7.55
CA SER A 73 -18.41 2.99 8.66
C SER A 73 -19.81 3.58 8.86
N LEU A 74 -20.56 3.79 7.78
CA LEU A 74 -21.94 4.29 7.80
C LEU A 74 -22.92 3.24 8.34
N GLY A 75 -22.53 1.96 8.35
CA GLY A 75 -23.34 0.89 8.92
C GLY A 75 -24.57 0.57 8.09
N LEU A 76 -24.50 0.67 6.75
CA LEU A 76 -25.63 0.37 5.87
C LEU A 76 -26.14 -1.06 6.10
N THR A 77 -27.45 -1.23 6.08
CA THR A 77 -28.07 -2.55 6.23
C THR A 77 -27.88 -3.38 4.97
N VAL A 78 -27.09 -4.44 5.06
CA VAL A 78 -26.82 -5.36 3.95
C VAL A 78 -26.81 -6.81 4.47
N HIS A 79 -26.76 -7.75 3.54
CA HIS A 79 -26.67 -9.17 3.87
C HIS A 79 -25.32 -9.52 4.52
N PHE A 80 -25.32 -10.50 5.45
CA PHE A 80 -24.11 -10.94 6.17
C PHE A 80 -22.91 -11.19 5.25
N TYR A 81 -23.09 -12.03 4.23
CA TYR A 81 -21.98 -12.41 3.34
C TYR A 81 -21.54 -11.28 2.42
N SER A 82 -22.43 -10.33 2.10
CA SER A 82 -22.05 -9.12 1.35
C SER A 82 -21.17 -8.21 2.20
N CYS A 83 -21.54 -7.97 3.47
CA CYS A 83 -20.72 -7.22 4.42
C CYS A 83 -19.36 -7.90 4.69
N LEU A 84 -19.38 -9.23 4.83
CA LEU A 84 -18.16 -10.01 5.04
C LEU A 84 -17.25 -9.96 3.81
N LEU A 85 -17.78 -10.08 2.60
CA LEU A 85 -16.99 -9.93 1.37
C LEU A 85 -16.39 -8.52 1.26
N MET A 86 -17.17 -7.47 1.51
CA MET A 86 -16.68 -6.08 1.49
C MET A 86 -15.50 -5.90 2.46
N THR A 87 -15.63 -6.39 3.69
CA THR A 87 -14.57 -6.29 4.71
C THR A 87 -13.35 -7.17 4.39
N CYS A 88 -13.55 -8.35 3.78
CA CYS A 88 -12.48 -9.19 3.27
C CYS A 88 -11.69 -8.51 2.14
N LEU A 89 -12.36 -7.80 1.22
CA LEU A 89 -11.67 -7.07 0.15
C LEU A 89 -10.76 -5.97 0.70
N LEU A 90 -11.15 -5.31 1.81
CA LEU A 90 -10.27 -4.37 2.51
C LEU A 90 -8.95 -5.04 2.93
N LEU A 91 -9.04 -6.27 3.45
CA LEU A 91 -7.87 -7.04 3.88
C LEU A 91 -7.03 -7.52 2.69
N VAL A 92 -7.64 -8.04 1.63
CA VAL A 92 -6.91 -8.56 0.46
C VAL A 92 -5.95 -7.52 -0.12
N PHE A 93 -6.44 -6.30 -0.40
CA PHE A 93 -5.60 -5.28 -1.03
C PHE A 93 -4.57 -4.69 -0.07
N THR A 94 -4.89 -4.58 1.22
CA THR A 94 -3.94 -4.11 2.22
C THR A 94 -2.81 -5.12 2.45
N HIS A 95 -3.12 -6.42 2.55
CA HIS A 95 -2.12 -7.48 2.58
C HIS A 95 -1.31 -7.56 1.28
N ALA A 96 -1.90 -7.26 0.12
CA ALA A 96 -1.17 -7.19 -1.14
C ALA A 96 -0.07 -6.12 -1.08
N SER A 97 -0.38 -4.91 -0.61
CA SER A 97 0.64 -3.85 -0.46
C SER A 97 1.77 -4.27 0.48
N ILE A 98 1.49 -5.00 1.57
CA ILE A 98 2.51 -5.53 2.50
C ILE A 98 3.42 -6.54 1.79
N MET A 99 2.84 -7.51 1.09
CA MET A 99 3.59 -8.56 0.41
C MET A 99 4.48 -7.98 -0.69
N PHE A 100 4.03 -6.96 -1.42
CA PHE A 100 4.85 -6.29 -2.42
C PHE A 100 5.96 -5.44 -1.81
N LEU A 101 5.75 -4.79 -0.66
CA LEU A 101 6.82 -4.10 0.07
C LEU A 101 7.92 -5.07 0.53
N LEU A 102 7.52 -6.24 1.05
CA LEU A 102 8.46 -7.31 1.41
C LEU A 102 9.21 -7.83 0.17
N ALA A 103 8.51 -8.06 -0.94
CA ALA A 103 9.13 -8.49 -2.19
C ALA A 103 10.16 -7.47 -2.72
N ILE A 104 9.87 -6.18 -2.61
CA ILE A 104 10.81 -5.09 -2.94
C ILE A 104 12.04 -5.16 -2.01
N ALA A 105 11.86 -5.37 -0.71
CA ALA A 105 12.97 -5.52 0.23
C ALA A 105 13.87 -6.71 -0.12
N VAL A 106 13.28 -7.87 -0.43
CA VAL A 106 14.00 -9.08 -0.86
C VAL A 106 14.73 -8.86 -2.18
N ASP A 107 14.09 -8.26 -3.19
CA ASP A 107 14.75 -7.95 -4.47
C ASP A 107 15.96 -7.04 -4.27
N ARG A 108 15.84 -6.04 -3.40
CA ARG A 108 16.93 -5.12 -3.06
C ARG A 108 18.05 -5.82 -2.33
N TYR A 109 17.72 -6.72 -1.40
CA TYR A 109 18.68 -7.59 -0.74
C TYR A 109 19.50 -8.40 -1.75
N LEU A 110 18.82 -9.10 -2.66
CA LEU A 110 19.46 -9.92 -3.67
C LEU A 110 20.38 -9.08 -4.57
N ARG A 111 19.97 -7.86 -4.94
CA ARG A 111 20.80 -6.96 -5.76
C ARG A 111 22.09 -6.54 -5.05
N VAL A 112 22.01 -6.18 -3.76
CA VAL A 112 23.17 -5.74 -2.98
C VAL A 112 24.09 -6.91 -2.62
N LYS A 113 23.52 -8.07 -2.27
CA LYS A 113 24.28 -9.26 -1.88
C LYS A 113 24.93 -9.97 -3.06
N LEU A 114 24.22 -10.08 -4.18
CA LEU A 114 24.61 -10.91 -5.33
C LEU A 114 25.01 -10.06 -6.55
N THR A 115 25.81 -9.01 -6.38
CA THR A 115 26.18 -8.03 -7.43
C THR A 115 26.39 -8.63 -8.83
N VAL A 116 27.14 -9.73 -8.96
CA VAL A 116 27.42 -10.40 -10.26
C VAL A 116 26.36 -11.45 -10.63
N ARG A 117 25.89 -12.25 -9.66
CA ARG A 117 24.95 -13.36 -9.89
C ARG A 117 23.48 -12.93 -9.93
N TYR A 118 23.18 -11.68 -9.60
CA TYR A 118 21.83 -11.17 -9.51
C TYR A 118 21.04 -11.42 -10.79
N ARG A 119 21.64 -11.15 -11.95
CA ARG A 119 20.99 -11.29 -13.26
C ARG A 119 20.66 -12.75 -13.62
N SER A 120 21.44 -13.72 -13.16
CA SER A 120 21.13 -15.15 -13.36
C SER A 120 20.08 -15.66 -12.37
N VAL A 121 20.03 -15.09 -11.16
CA VAL A 121 19.05 -15.47 -10.13
C VAL A 121 17.67 -14.87 -10.39
N THR A 122 17.61 -13.61 -10.82
CA THR A 122 16.36 -12.85 -11.05
C THR A 122 15.86 -12.97 -12.48
N THR A 123 15.44 -14.19 -12.85
CA THR A 123 14.86 -14.46 -14.17
C THR A 123 13.43 -13.94 -14.28
N GLN A 124 12.99 -13.63 -15.50
CA GLN A 124 11.63 -13.15 -15.77
C GLN A 124 10.55 -14.13 -15.25
N ARG A 125 10.75 -15.45 -15.43
CA ARG A 125 9.83 -16.48 -14.95
C ARG A 125 9.67 -16.42 -13.43
N ARG A 126 10.79 -16.31 -12.69
CA ARG A 126 10.76 -16.22 -11.22
C ARG A 126 10.06 -14.95 -10.74
N ILE A 127 10.21 -13.83 -11.45
CA ILE A 127 9.53 -12.58 -11.11
C ILE A 127 8.03 -12.75 -11.29
N TRP A 128 7.56 -13.28 -12.42
CA TRP A 128 6.14 -13.57 -12.62
C TRP A 128 5.57 -14.53 -11.57
N CYS A 129 6.31 -15.59 -11.22
CA CYS A 129 5.91 -16.48 -10.14
C CYS A 129 5.83 -15.75 -8.79
N ALA A 130 6.80 -14.87 -8.48
CA ALA A 130 6.79 -14.09 -7.24
C ALA A 130 5.62 -13.10 -7.18
N LEU A 131 5.29 -12.43 -8.29
CA LEU A 131 4.13 -11.54 -8.38
C LEU A 131 2.82 -12.32 -8.17
N GLY A 132 2.67 -13.45 -8.86
CA GLY A 132 1.51 -14.33 -8.71
C GLY A 132 1.39 -14.87 -7.28
N LEU A 133 2.51 -15.24 -6.65
CA LEU A 133 2.53 -15.70 -5.26
C LEU A 133 2.11 -14.59 -4.28
N CYS A 134 2.58 -13.36 -4.47
CA CYS A 134 2.17 -12.23 -3.63
C CYS A 134 0.65 -12.02 -3.70
N TRP A 135 0.08 -11.95 -4.90
CA TRP A 135 -1.37 -11.82 -5.08
C TRP A 135 -2.15 -13.00 -4.49
N LEU A 136 -1.72 -14.23 -4.78
CA LEU A 136 -2.37 -15.44 -4.31
C LEU A 136 -2.40 -15.47 -2.77
N LEU A 137 -1.27 -15.23 -2.12
CA LEU A 137 -1.19 -15.21 -0.66
C LEU A 137 -2.09 -14.11 -0.08
N SER A 138 -2.09 -12.91 -0.64
CA SER A 138 -2.95 -11.82 -0.17
C SER A 138 -4.44 -12.12 -0.32
N ILE A 139 -4.85 -12.77 -1.41
CA ILE A 139 -6.23 -13.23 -1.61
C ILE A 139 -6.59 -14.31 -0.58
N LEU A 140 -5.74 -15.33 -0.40
CA LEU A 140 -5.98 -16.41 0.55
C LEU A 140 -6.11 -15.87 1.99
N VAL A 141 -5.19 -14.99 2.38
CA VAL A 141 -5.20 -14.37 3.70
C VAL A 141 -6.46 -13.52 3.86
N GLY A 142 -6.71 -12.55 2.98
CA GLY A 142 -7.83 -11.62 3.13
C GLY A 142 -9.21 -12.30 3.03
N LEU A 143 -9.34 -13.38 2.26
CA LEU A 143 -10.59 -14.16 2.14
C LEU A 143 -10.74 -15.27 3.19
N THR A 144 -9.75 -15.49 4.07
CA THR A 144 -9.82 -16.52 5.13
C THR A 144 -11.13 -16.48 5.93
N PRO A 145 -11.66 -15.31 6.34
CA PRO A 145 -12.95 -15.24 7.04
C PRO A 145 -14.14 -15.79 6.26
N MET A 146 -14.09 -15.80 4.91
CA MET A 146 -15.16 -16.39 4.08
C MET A 146 -15.24 -17.91 4.20
N PHE A 147 -14.14 -18.57 4.56
CA PHE A 147 -14.08 -20.02 4.75
C PHE A 147 -14.52 -20.49 6.15
N GLY A 148 -15.04 -19.58 6.98
CA GLY A 148 -15.67 -19.93 8.26
C GLY A 148 -15.09 -19.24 9.49
N TRP A 149 -13.95 -18.53 9.37
CA TRP A 149 -13.36 -17.78 10.47
C TRP A 149 -14.02 -16.40 10.65
N ASN A 150 -15.35 -16.39 10.83
CA ASN A 150 -16.19 -15.19 10.92
C ASN A 150 -17.21 -15.30 12.08
N MET A 151 -17.95 -14.22 12.34
CA MET A 151 -18.87 -14.13 13.48
C MET A 151 -20.16 -14.95 13.35
N LYS A 152 -20.44 -15.60 12.20
CA LYS A 152 -21.70 -16.34 11.99
C LYS A 152 -21.87 -17.54 12.93
N LEU A 153 -20.78 -18.19 13.30
CA LEU A 153 -20.76 -19.36 14.19
C LEU A 153 -20.48 -19.01 15.67
N SER A 154 -20.36 -17.72 16.03
CA SER A 154 -20.05 -17.35 17.41
C SER A 154 -21.23 -17.66 18.35
N PRO A 155 -20.97 -18.23 19.55
CA PRO A 155 -22.01 -18.55 20.53
C PRO A 155 -22.66 -17.26 21.05
N GLY A 156 -23.88 -17.02 20.59
CA GLY A 156 -24.74 -15.90 20.95
C GLY A 156 -26.17 -16.21 20.50
N PRO A 157 -27.18 -15.43 20.90
CA PRO A 157 -28.55 -15.67 20.48
C PRO A 157 -28.60 -15.75 18.95
N PRO A 158 -29.29 -16.75 18.37
CA PRO A 158 -29.32 -16.97 16.93
C PRO A 158 -29.83 -15.70 16.26
N ARG A 159 -28.92 -14.96 15.63
CA ARG A 159 -29.27 -13.84 14.76
C ARG A 159 -29.84 -14.46 13.48
N ASN A 160 -31.08 -14.90 13.53
CA ASN A 160 -31.88 -15.32 12.37
C ASN A 160 -32.14 -14.14 11.41
N VAL A 161 -31.53 -12.98 11.65
CA VAL A 161 -31.62 -11.79 10.81
C VAL A 161 -30.47 -11.83 9.81
N THR A 162 -30.81 -12.11 8.56
CA THR A 162 -29.86 -12.16 7.43
C THR A 162 -29.35 -10.77 7.02
N PHE A 163 -30.11 -9.72 7.34
CA PHE A 163 -29.80 -8.31 7.06
C PHE A 163 -29.59 -7.53 8.36
N PHE A 164 -28.48 -6.80 8.46
CA PHE A 164 -28.19 -5.99 9.63
C PHE A 164 -27.22 -4.84 9.27
N PRO A 165 -27.08 -3.82 10.13
CA PRO A 165 -26.11 -2.74 9.93
C PRO A 165 -24.69 -3.27 9.79
N CYS A 166 -24.10 -3.15 8.60
CA CYS A 166 -22.79 -3.71 8.31
C CYS A 166 -21.69 -2.93 9.04
N LYS A 167 -21.14 -3.54 10.09
CA LYS A 167 -20.00 -3.01 10.83
C LYS A 167 -18.85 -4.02 10.76
N PHE A 168 -17.61 -3.56 10.64
CA PHE A 168 -16.44 -4.44 10.58
C PHE A 168 -16.44 -5.50 11.70
N ARG A 169 -16.60 -5.06 12.95
CA ARG A 169 -16.61 -5.91 14.16
C ARG A 169 -17.82 -6.85 14.29
N SER A 170 -18.84 -6.67 13.46
CA SER A 170 -20.03 -7.53 13.47
C SER A 170 -19.88 -8.78 12.61
N VAL A 171 -18.94 -8.77 11.65
CA VAL A 171 -18.69 -9.87 10.72
C VAL A 171 -17.29 -10.47 10.88
N MET A 172 -16.31 -9.64 11.20
CA MET A 172 -14.92 -10.04 11.43
C MET A 172 -14.66 -10.39 12.89
N ARG A 173 -13.99 -11.53 13.13
CA ARG A 173 -13.56 -11.91 14.47
C ARG A 173 -12.22 -11.26 14.81
N MET A 174 -12.08 -10.82 16.06
CA MET A 174 -10.85 -10.14 16.51
C MET A 174 -9.67 -11.10 16.74
N ASP A 175 -9.92 -12.37 17.04
CA ASP A 175 -8.87 -13.39 17.12
C ASP A 175 -8.15 -13.57 15.77
N TYR A 176 -8.90 -13.62 14.67
CA TYR A 176 -8.38 -13.60 13.31
C TYR A 176 -7.55 -12.33 13.05
N MET A 177 -8.08 -11.15 13.42
CA MET A 177 -7.38 -9.88 13.20
C MET A 177 -6.06 -9.79 13.98
N VAL A 178 -6.00 -10.29 15.20
CA VAL A 178 -4.82 -10.19 16.08
C VAL A 178 -3.81 -11.30 15.77
N TYR A 179 -4.22 -12.57 15.84
CA TYR A 179 -3.26 -13.67 15.73
C TYR A 179 -2.85 -13.96 14.30
N PHE A 180 -3.82 -14.05 13.41
CA PHE A 180 -3.54 -14.40 12.02
C PHE A 180 -3.11 -13.17 11.24
N SER A 181 -3.95 -12.14 11.15
CA SER A 181 -3.62 -10.96 10.34
C SER A 181 -2.44 -10.16 10.91
N PHE A 182 -2.49 -9.73 12.17
CA PHE A 182 -1.43 -8.89 12.73
C PHE A 182 -0.13 -9.66 12.99
N PHE A 183 -0.11 -10.66 13.88
CA PHE A 183 1.16 -11.31 14.23
C PHE A 183 1.79 -12.06 13.06
N THR A 184 1.00 -12.75 12.24
CA THR A 184 1.55 -13.55 11.14
C THR A 184 1.79 -12.73 9.88
N TRP A 185 0.83 -11.91 9.46
CA TRP A 185 0.87 -11.27 8.12
C TRP A 185 1.25 -9.79 8.12
N ILE A 186 1.41 -9.15 9.28
CA ILE A 186 1.93 -7.77 9.39
C ILE A 186 3.27 -7.77 10.14
N PHE A 187 3.32 -8.36 11.33
CA PHE A 187 4.48 -8.29 12.21
C PHE A 187 5.67 -9.12 11.70
N ILE A 188 5.46 -10.37 11.25
CA ILE A 188 6.56 -11.17 10.66
C ILE A 188 7.14 -10.50 9.40
N PRO A 189 6.35 -10.05 8.41
CA PRO A 189 6.88 -9.29 7.27
C PRO A 189 7.63 -8.03 7.69
N LEU A 190 7.13 -7.29 8.69
CA LEU A 190 7.81 -6.11 9.22
C LEU A 190 9.19 -6.46 9.79
N VAL A 191 9.27 -7.48 10.65
CA VAL A 191 10.54 -7.94 11.23
C VAL A 191 11.49 -8.44 10.15
N ALA A 192 10.99 -9.21 9.17
CA ALA A 192 11.78 -9.68 8.05
C ALA A 192 12.35 -8.51 7.21
N MET A 193 11.54 -7.50 6.89
CA MET A 193 12.00 -6.29 6.21
C MET A 193 13.06 -5.56 7.04
N CYS A 194 12.84 -5.35 8.34
CA CYS A 194 13.83 -4.74 9.24
C CYS A 194 15.16 -5.49 9.19
N ALA A 195 15.15 -6.82 9.36
CA ALA A 195 16.34 -7.65 9.32
C ALA A 195 17.07 -7.53 7.97
N ILE A 196 16.33 -7.57 6.87
CA ILE A 196 16.87 -7.41 5.52
C ILE A 196 17.56 -6.05 5.35
N TYR A 197 16.93 -4.94 5.74
CA TYR A 197 17.53 -3.62 5.60
C TYR A 197 18.75 -3.44 6.51
N MET A 198 18.71 -4.00 7.72
CA MET A 198 19.88 -4.00 8.60
C MET A 198 21.07 -4.75 7.99
N ASP A 199 20.84 -5.93 7.39
CA ASP A 199 21.91 -6.66 6.67
C ASP A 199 22.40 -5.86 5.45
N ILE A 200 21.51 -5.22 4.69
CA ILE A 200 21.90 -4.32 3.58
C ILE A 200 22.83 -3.20 4.08
N PHE A 201 22.47 -2.51 5.16
CA PHE A 201 23.30 -1.45 5.72
C PHE A 201 24.65 -1.97 6.24
N CYS A 202 24.66 -3.15 6.86
CA CYS A 202 25.87 -3.82 7.32
C CYS A 202 26.81 -4.15 6.14
N ILE A 203 26.29 -4.79 5.10
CA ILE A 203 27.04 -5.14 3.88
C ILE A 203 27.62 -3.89 3.23
N ILE A 204 26.82 -2.83 3.07
CA ILE A 204 27.28 -1.58 2.45
C ILE A 204 28.39 -0.94 3.28
N ARG A 205 28.23 -0.87 4.62
CA ARG A 205 29.25 -0.30 5.51
C ARG A 205 30.55 -1.10 5.46
N ASN A 206 30.48 -2.42 5.52
CA ASN A 206 31.65 -3.30 5.46
C ASN A 206 32.35 -3.21 4.10
N LYS A 207 31.61 -3.14 2.99
CA LYS A 207 32.20 -2.99 1.66
C LYS A 207 32.80 -1.60 1.44
N LEU A 208 32.24 -0.55 2.06
CA LEU A 208 32.78 0.80 2.00
C LEU A 208 34.06 0.94 2.85
N SER A 209 34.12 0.29 4.03
CA SER A 209 35.32 0.30 4.88
C SER A 209 36.47 -0.52 4.29
N LEU A 210 36.18 -1.68 3.69
CA LEU A 210 37.19 -2.55 3.08
C LEU A 210 37.75 -2.01 1.75
N ASN A 211 36.96 -1.26 0.98
CA ASN A 211 37.35 -0.77 -0.36
C ASN A 211 37.84 0.69 -0.37
N PHE A 212 38.29 1.25 0.76
CA PHE A 212 38.95 2.56 0.75
C PHE A 212 40.26 2.56 -0.08
N SER A 213 40.75 1.37 -0.44
CA SER A 213 41.95 1.12 -1.26
C SER A 213 41.68 0.58 -2.67
N SER A 214 40.44 0.28 -3.09
CA SER A 214 40.14 -0.34 -4.40
C SER A 214 39.08 0.40 -5.22
N SER A 215 39.52 1.02 -6.33
CA SER A 215 38.71 1.67 -7.39
C SER A 215 37.64 2.69 -6.97
N ARG A 216 37.81 3.94 -7.41
CA ARG A 216 36.88 5.07 -7.18
C ARG A 216 35.43 4.77 -7.64
N GLU A 217 35.26 3.87 -8.62
CA GLU A 217 33.97 3.42 -9.15
C GLU A 217 33.18 2.53 -8.17
N THR A 218 33.86 1.62 -7.47
CA THR A 218 33.20 0.72 -6.50
C THR A 218 32.65 1.48 -5.31
N GLY A 219 33.40 2.45 -4.78
CA GLY A 219 32.93 3.35 -3.72
C GLY A 219 31.72 4.20 -4.15
N SER A 220 31.74 4.71 -5.39
CA SER A 220 30.61 5.46 -5.97
C SER A 220 29.34 4.61 -6.10
N PHE A 221 29.47 3.34 -6.52
CA PHE A 221 28.36 2.39 -6.59
C PHE A 221 27.71 2.15 -5.21
N TYR A 222 28.48 1.76 -4.19
CA TYR A 222 27.94 1.52 -2.85
C TYR A 222 27.37 2.79 -2.20
N GLY A 223 27.94 3.97 -2.48
CA GLY A 223 27.37 5.25 -2.05
C GLY A 223 25.99 5.54 -2.65
N ARG A 224 25.76 5.18 -3.93
CA ARG A 224 24.44 5.29 -4.58
C ARG A 224 23.45 4.28 -4.02
N GLU A 225 23.89 3.05 -3.80
CA GLU A 225 23.06 2.01 -3.17
C GLU A 225 22.71 2.37 -1.73
N PHE A 226 23.62 3.00 -0.95
CA PHE A 226 23.33 3.50 0.40
C PHE A 226 22.20 4.53 0.41
N LYS A 227 22.25 5.52 -0.50
CA LYS A 227 21.18 6.54 -0.63
C LYS A 227 19.84 5.90 -0.98
N THR A 228 19.87 4.88 -1.84
CA THR A 228 18.67 4.14 -2.24
C THR A 228 18.14 3.30 -1.07
N ALA A 229 18.99 2.58 -0.35
CA ALA A 229 18.64 1.79 0.83
C ALA A 229 18.05 2.67 1.95
N LYS A 230 18.64 3.86 2.22
CA LYS A 230 18.08 4.84 3.16
C LYS A 230 16.66 5.26 2.81
N SER A 231 16.40 5.42 1.52
CA SER A 231 15.09 5.84 1.02
C SER A 231 14.05 4.74 1.14
N LEU A 232 14.47 3.49 0.94
CA LEU A 232 13.61 2.32 1.11
C LEU A 232 13.38 1.97 2.59
N PHE A 233 14.37 2.20 3.46
CA PHE A 233 14.18 2.14 4.91
C PHE A 233 13.17 3.19 5.39
N LEU A 234 13.14 4.38 4.78
CA LEU A 234 12.07 5.35 5.06
C LEU A 234 10.69 4.80 4.68
N VAL A 235 10.55 4.10 3.54
CA VAL A 235 9.30 3.42 3.18
C VAL A 235 8.90 2.41 4.26
N LEU A 236 9.84 1.61 4.76
CA LEU A 236 9.60 0.67 5.85
C LEU A 236 9.15 1.36 7.14
N PHE A 237 9.81 2.45 7.51
CA PHE A 237 9.46 3.21 8.71
C PHE A 237 8.05 3.80 8.59
N LEU A 238 7.71 4.38 7.44
CA LEU A 238 6.37 4.90 7.17
C LEU A 238 5.32 3.79 7.16
N PHE A 239 5.66 2.61 6.64
CA PHE A 239 4.81 1.43 6.72
C PHE A 239 4.52 1.03 8.18
N ALA A 240 5.56 0.91 9.01
CA ALA A 240 5.40 0.57 10.43
C ALA A 240 4.55 1.61 11.17
N LEU A 241 4.83 2.90 10.93
CA LEU A 241 4.07 4.00 11.52
C LEU A 241 2.60 3.98 11.09
N SER A 242 2.31 3.51 9.87
CA SER A 242 0.95 3.48 9.35
C SER A 242 0.12 2.32 9.89
N TRP A 243 0.74 1.16 10.08
CA TRP A 243 0.04 -0.09 10.36
C TRP A 243 0.04 -0.50 11.82
N LEU A 244 1.10 -0.18 12.58
CA LEU A 244 1.17 -0.54 13.99
C LEU A 244 0.07 0.09 14.84
N PRO A 245 -0.33 1.37 14.66
CA PRO A 245 -1.39 1.96 15.48
C PRO A 245 -2.72 1.21 15.37
N LEU A 246 -3.18 0.90 14.15
CA LEU A 246 -4.41 0.13 13.95
C LEU A 246 -4.29 -1.30 14.51
N SER A 247 -3.12 -1.92 14.35
CA SER A 247 -2.86 -3.26 14.88
C SER A 247 -2.90 -3.29 16.41
N ILE A 248 -2.31 -2.30 17.07
CA ILE A 248 -2.35 -2.15 18.53
C ILE A 248 -3.79 -1.89 19.00
N ILE A 249 -4.55 -1.04 18.30
CA ILE A 249 -5.98 -0.82 18.58
C ILE A 249 -6.77 -2.12 18.52
N ASN A 250 -6.53 -2.96 17.51
CA ASN A 250 -7.18 -4.28 17.41
C ASN A 250 -6.80 -5.21 18.58
N CYS A 251 -5.54 -5.18 19.03
CA CYS A 251 -5.13 -5.90 20.24
C CYS A 251 -5.87 -5.39 21.48
N ILE A 252 -5.96 -4.08 21.69
CA ILE A 252 -6.68 -3.49 22.82
C ILE A 252 -8.15 -3.95 22.81
N ILE A 253 -8.82 -3.87 21.66
CA ILE A 253 -10.21 -4.31 21.52
C ILE A 253 -10.35 -5.81 21.79
N TYR A 254 -9.40 -6.64 21.33
CA TYR A 254 -9.41 -8.08 21.58
C TYR A 254 -9.28 -8.41 23.08
N PHE A 255 -8.46 -7.66 23.82
CA PHE A 255 -8.32 -7.80 25.28
C PHE A 255 -9.37 -7.02 26.08
N ASN A 256 -10.54 -6.76 25.47
CA ASN A 256 -11.70 -6.06 26.08
C ASN A 256 -11.40 -4.63 26.56
N GLY A 257 -10.38 -3.97 25.99
CA GLY A 257 -10.13 -2.55 26.23
C GLY A 257 -11.08 -1.66 25.42
N GLU A 258 -11.46 -0.53 25.99
CA GLU A 258 -12.27 0.47 25.32
C GLU A 258 -11.41 1.40 24.47
N VAL A 259 -11.81 1.60 23.21
CA VAL A 259 -11.13 2.52 22.29
C VAL A 259 -12.16 3.51 21.74
N PRO A 260 -11.95 4.83 21.91
CA PRO A 260 -12.83 5.83 21.31
C PRO A 260 -12.90 5.69 19.80
N GLN A 261 -14.09 5.87 19.22
CA GLN A 261 -14.30 5.71 17.77
C GLN A 261 -13.40 6.65 16.94
N VAL A 262 -13.09 7.84 17.46
CA VAL A 262 -12.16 8.80 16.82
C VAL A 262 -10.76 8.20 16.69
N VAL A 263 -10.27 7.52 17.73
CA VAL A 263 -8.94 6.88 17.72
C VAL A 263 -8.90 5.72 16.71
N LEU A 264 -9.97 4.93 16.66
CA LEU A 264 -10.11 3.87 15.64
C LEU A 264 -10.12 4.45 14.22
N ASN A 265 -10.91 5.50 13.98
CA ASN A 265 -10.97 6.16 12.67
C ASN A 265 -9.62 6.75 12.25
N LEU A 266 -8.88 7.37 13.19
CA LEU A 266 -7.53 7.87 12.93
C LEU A 266 -6.55 6.74 12.59
N GLY A 267 -6.64 5.60 13.30
CA GLY A 267 -5.84 4.41 12.98
C GLY A 267 -6.13 3.87 11.58
N ILE A 268 -7.42 3.83 11.18
CA ILE A 268 -7.83 3.42 9.84
C ILE A 268 -7.30 4.39 8.78
N LEU A 269 -7.54 5.70 8.95
CA LEU A 269 -7.05 6.74 8.04
C LEU A 269 -5.54 6.66 7.85
N LEU A 270 -4.80 6.47 8.95
CA LEU A 270 -3.36 6.38 8.92
C LEU A 270 -2.89 5.12 8.17
N SER A 271 -3.56 3.98 8.34
CA SER A 271 -3.26 2.77 7.58
C SER A 271 -3.52 2.92 6.08
N HIS A 272 -4.60 3.61 5.70
CA HIS A 272 -4.95 3.91 4.32
C HIS A 272 -4.01 4.93 3.67
N ALA A 273 -3.54 5.91 4.44
CA ALA A 273 -2.58 6.93 4.00
C ALA A 273 -1.25 6.34 3.52
N ASN A 274 -0.88 5.13 3.99
CA ASN A 274 0.28 4.40 3.49
C ASN A 274 0.30 4.30 1.95
N SER A 275 -0.87 4.12 1.33
CA SER A 275 -1.02 3.94 -0.12
C SER A 275 -0.66 5.20 -0.93
N MET A 276 -0.85 6.39 -0.36
CA MET A 276 -0.43 7.66 -1.01
C MET A 276 1.03 8.05 -0.71
N MET A 277 1.64 7.48 0.34
CA MET A 277 3.02 7.82 0.72
C MET A 277 4.07 7.26 -0.23
N ASN A 278 3.82 6.10 -0.86
CA ASN A 278 4.78 5.44 -1.75
C ASN A 278 5.22 6.35 -2.92
N PRO A 279 4.31 6.92 -3.75
CA PRO A 279 4.66 7.88 -4.80
C PRO A 279 5.46 9.09 -4.30
N ILE A 280 5.10 9.63 -3.13
CA ILE A 280 5.75 10.79 -2.52
C ILE A 280 7.21 10.45 -2.19
N VAL A 281 7.45 9.31 -1.55
CA VAL A 281 8.81 8.87 -1.24
C VAL A 281 9.62 8.68 -2.53
N TYR A 282 9.05 8.07 -3.57
CA TYR A 282 9.73 7.89 -4.85
C TYR A 282 10.10 9.24 -5.49
N ALA A 283 9.19 10.23 -5.46
CA ALA A 283 9.42 11.56 -6.00
C ALA A 283 10.59 12.29 -5.32
N PHE A 284 10.69 12.22 -4.00
CA PHE A 284 11.73 12.92 -3.25
C PHE A 284 13.07 12.19 -3.23
N LYS A 285 13.07 10.87 -3.37
CA LYS A 285 14.25 10.05 -3.09
C LYS A 285 14.87 9.40 -4.32
N ILE A 286 14.10 9.12 -5.37
CA ILE A 286 14.62 8.47 -6.57
C ILE A 286 14.81 9.54 -7.65
N LYS A 287 16.07 9.88 -7.94
CA LYS A 287 16.45 10.95 -8.89
C LYS A 287 15.71 10.83 -10.24
N LYS A 288 15.65 9.63 -10.80
CA LYS A 288 14.99 9.36 -12.08
C LYS A 288 13.47 9.60 -12.04
N PHE A 289 12.81 9.30 -10.91
CA PHE A 289 11.40 9.65 -10.72
C PHE A 289 11.24 11.16 -10.67
N LYS A 290 12.07 11.87 -9.89
CA LYS A 290 12.04 13.33 -9.80
C LYS A 290 12.18 14.00 -11.17
N GLU A 291 13.18 13.58 -11.96
CA GLU A 291 13.44 14.09 -13.32
C GLU A 291 12.25 13.83 -14.25
N THR A 292 11.68 12.62 -14.21
CA THR A 292 10.55 12.26 -15.08
C THR A 292 9.26 12.96 -14.64
N TYR A 293 9.01 13.11 -13.33
CA TYR A 293 7.88 13.88 -12.81
C TYR A 293 7.95 15.34 -13.22
N PHE A 294 9.13 15.96 -13.12
CA PHE A 294 9.31 17.34 -13.57
C PHE A 294 9.09 17.50 -15.07
N PHE A 295 9.57 16.53 -15.87
CA PHE A 295 9.32 16.50 -17.31
C PHE A 295 7.82 16.39 -17.65
N ILE A 296 7.09 15.47 -17.00
CA ILE A 296 5.65 15.32 -17.18
C ILE A 296 4.92 16.61 -16.78
N PHE A 297 5.25 17.17 -15.61
CA PHE A 297 4.64 18.41 -15.13
C PHE A 297 4.85 19.58 -16.11
N LYS A 298 6.09 19.78 -16.60
CA LYS A 298 6.38 20.82 -17.59
C LYS A 298 5.64 20.60 -18.90
N THR A 299 5.54 19.36 -19.37
CA THR A 299 4.80 19.03 -20.61
C THR A 299 3.31 19.28 -20.44
N CYS A 300 2.70 18.87 -19.33
CA CYS A 300 1.30 19.13 -19.03
C CYS A 300 0.98 20.62 -18.89
N MET A 301 1.86 21.42 -18.28
CA MET A 301 1.68 22.88 -18.20
C MET A 301 1.85 23.58 -19.55
N ASN A 302 2.74 23.07 -20.41
CA ASN A 302 2.95 23.61 -21.76
C ASN A 302 1.87 23.16 -22.77
N CYS A 303 0.99 22.22 -22.40
CA CYS A 303 -0.18 21.80 -23.18
C CYS A 303 -1.46 22.59 -22.80
N GLN A 304 -1.34 23.89 -22.53
CA GLN A 304 -2.53 24.76 -22.64
C GLN A 304 -2.88 24.91 -24.14
N PRO A 305 -4.16 24.79 -24.53
CA PRO A 305 -4.56 24.91 -25.93
C PRO A 305 -4.37 26.36 -26.38
N SER A 306 -3.49 26.57 -27.35
CA SER A 306 -3.49 27.78 -28.17
C SER A 306 -4.68 27.70 -29.15
N ASP A 307 -5.91 27.82 -28.64
CA ASP A 307 -7.08 28.01 -29.47
C ASP A 307 -7.14 29.47 -29.94
N SER A 308 -6.52 29.73 -31.09
CA SER A 308 -6.96 30.78 -32.02
C SER A 308 -6.38 30.44 -33.40
N LEU A 309 -7.08 29.56 -34.10
CA LEU A 309 -6.90 29.32 -35.53
C LEU A 309 -7.38 30.59 -36.27
N ASP A 310 -6.46 31.35 -36.85
CA ASP A 310 -6.77 32.43 -37.81
C ASP A 310 -7.31 31.80 -39.11
N PRO A 311 -8.55 32.06 -39.55
CA PRO A 311 -9.07 31.57 -40.82
C PRO A 311 -8.88 32.66 -41.88
N HIS A 312 -7.65 32.85 -42.35
CA HIS A 312 -7.40 33.53 -43.61
C HIS A 312 -6.38 32.72 -44.38
N ILE A 313 -6.86 31.98 -45.38
CA ILE A 313 -6.27 31.65 -46.70
C ILE A 313 -6.94 30.35 -47.17
N GLU A 314 -8.02 30.49 -47.95
CA GLU A 314 -8.35 29.61 -49.10
C GLU A 314 -9.65 30.12 -49.75
N GLN A 315 -9.51 31.09 -50.66
CA GLN A 315 -10.48 31.33 -51.73
C GLN A 315 -9.69 31.35 -53.05
N ILE A 316 -9.43 30.15 -53.58
CA ILE A 316 -9.20 29.91 -55.00
C ILE A 316 -9.98 28.65 -55.36
N SER A 317 -11.27 28.82 -55.67
CA SER A 317 -12.05 28.03 -56.65
C SER A 317 -13.41 28.69 -56.82
#